data_AF-A0A935UZH1-F1
#
_entry.id   AF-A0A935UZH1-F1
#
_cell.length_a   1.000
_cell.length_b   1.000
_cell.length_c   1.000
_cell.angle_alpha   90.00
_cell.angle_beta   90.00
_cell.angle_gamma   90.00
#
_symmetry.space_group_name_H-M   'P 1'
#
loop_
_entity.id
_entity.type
_entity.pdbx_description
1 polymer ?
#
loop_
_entity_poly.entity_id
_entity_poly.type
_entity_poly.pdbx_seq_one_letter_code
_entity_poly.pdbx_strand_id
1 'polypeptide(L)'
;MSDPVAAAKAAAASLGDVDLLIALHTGGAGLSAKLAEAVPGLDFVLDGKVGASFPEPRPLAGGQVFELGAGGQGKKLGVLSLELTEGATAWDGEAATGELERRITLAKKRVTEAEAALAGAADTKSKDRLAQRLQTLQKQVVELEAQLAALAPKTSGPTNRFSVELLELSAKVPDHPPTQALVAATLAQLNGVAAQPAAAQAPSRAFAGSEACRACHPAAFTQWSTTPHARAYASLEAVSRANDRDCASCHITGAFHPDGPQGPEGLSPTLQNVGCESCHGPGLQHSAAPADHPMRAEVAPEVCTSCHDGDRDGGRFDAAVYRPKVLHGGGG
;
A
#
# COMPACT_ATOMS: atom_id res chain seq x y z
N MET A 1 29.33 -8.48 -1.13
CA MET A 1 28.17 -9.41 -1.22
C MET A 1 28.21 -10.06 -2.59
N SER A 2 28.03 -11.37 -2.68
CA SER A 2 27.91 -12.07 -3.97
C SER A 2 26.63 -11.64 -4.70
N ASP A 3 26.66 -11.66 -6.03
CA ASP A 3 25.46 -11.46 -6.86
C ASP A 3 24.39 -12.50 -6.48
N PRO A 4 23.19 -12.08 -6.04
CA PRO A 4 22.15 -13.00 -5.60
C PRO A 4 21.69 -13.98 -6.70
N VAL A 5 21.73 -13.57 -7.98
CA VAL A 5 21.33 -14.46 -9.09
C VAL A 5 22.37 -15.56 -9.30
N ALA A 6 23.66 -15.21 -9.31
CA ALA A 6 24.74 -16.19 -9.37
C ALA A 6 24.72 -17.16 -8.19
N ALA A 7 24.45 -16.66 -6.97
CA ALA A 7 24.33 -17.49 -5.78
C ALA A 7 23.15 -18.47 -5.88
N ALA A 8 21.99 -18.02 -6.34
CA ALA A 8 20.82 -18.87 -6.52
C ALA A 8 21.05 -19.96 -7.57
N LYS A 9 21.69 -19.63 -8.70
CA LYS A 9 22.10 -20.61 -9.73
C LYS A 9 22.99 -21.71 -9.17
N ALA A 10 24.03 -21.31 -8.43
CA ALA A 10 24.97 -22.27 -7.83
C ALA A 10 24.27 -23.17 -6.79
N ALA A 11 23.38 -22.59 -5.98
CA ALA A 11 22.59 -23.35 -5.01
C ALA A 11 21.66 -24.34 -5.71
N ALA A 12 20.90 -23.90 -6.72
CA ALA A 12 20.01 -24.77 -7.48
C ALA A 12 20.77 -25.93 -8.15
N ALA A 13 21.91 -25.66 -8.79
CA ALA A 13 22.74 -26.70 -9.40
C ALA A 13 23.27 -27.72 -8.38
N SER A 14 23.46 -27.32 -7.13
CA SER A 14 23.94 -28.23 -6.07
C SER A 14 22.86 -29.16 -5.50
N LEU A 15 21.58 -28.89 -5.76
CA LEU A 15 20.46 -29.70 -5.26
C LEU A 15 20.27 -31.00 -6.05
N GLY A 16 20.77 -31.07 -7.29
CA GLY A 16 20.55 -32.22 -8.17
C GLY A 16 19.16 -32.22 -8.80
N ASP A 17 18.57 -33.40 -8.96
CA ASP A 17 17.22 -33.58 -9.51
C ASP A 17 16.19 -33.40 -8.37
N VAL A 18 15.29 -32.43 -8.52
CA VAL A 18 14.28 -32.07 -7.52
C VAL A 18 12.92 -31.93 -8.18
N ASP A 19 11.87 -32.37 -7.48
CA ASP A 19 10.49 -32.25 -7.97
C ASP A 19 9.90 -30.83 -7.85
N LEU A 20 10.53 -29.99 -7.01
CA LEU A 20 10.06 -28.65 -6.66
C LEU A 20 11.25 -27.77 -6.24
N LEU A 21 11.36 -26.59 -6.85
CA LEU A 21 12.33 -25.58 -6.47
C LEU A 21 11.65 -24.27 -6.09
N ILE A 22 11.91 -23.82 -4.85
CA ILE A 22 11.39 -22.56 -4.31
C ILE A 22 12.56 -21.65 -3.95
N ALA A 23 12.55 -20.43 -4.47
CA ALA A 23 13.49 -19.38 -4.08
C ALA A 23 12.88 -18.47 -3.01
N LEU A 24 13.62 -18.21 -1.94
CA LEU A 24 13.27 -17.23 -0.91
C LEU A 24 14.21 -16.04 -1.02
N HIS A 25 13.68 -14.82 -1.07
CA HIS A 25 14.52 -13.62 -1.03
C HIS A 25 13.90 -12.42 -0.34
N THR A 26 14.76 -11.48 0.02
CA THR A 26 14.41 -10.14 0.52
C THR A 26 15.15 -9.06 -0.29
N GLY A 27 15.45 -9.36 -1.56
CA GLY A 27 16.11 -8.46 -2.49
C GLY A 27 15.21 -7.32 -2.99
N GLY A 28 15.78 -6.45 -3.81
CA GLY A 28 15.06 -5.29 -4.37
C GLY A 28 14.19 -5.66 -5.58
N ALA A 29 13.41 -4.66 -6.04
CA ALA A 29 12.49 -4.79 -7.16
C ALA A 29 13.15 -5.45 -8.40
N GLY A 30 12.43 -6.41 -8.99
CA GLY A 30 12.86 -7.12 -10.20
C GLY A 30 13.81 -8.29 -9.97
N LEU A 31 14.22 -8.59 -8.72
CA LEU A 31 15.02 -9.79 -8.44
C LEU A 31 14.24 -11.07 -8.77
N SER A 32 12.95 -11.15 -8.43
CA SER A 32 12.09 -12.31 -8.71
C SER A 32 12.09 -12.68 -10.19
N ALA A 33 11.92 -11.69 -11.07
CA ALA A 33 11.95 -11.88 -12.52
C ALA A 33 13.32 -12.37 -13.00
N LYS A 34 14.40 -11.78 -12.51
CA LYS A 34 15.77 -12.22 -12.83
C LYS A 34 16.03 -13.65 -12.38
N LEU A 35 15.53 -14.05 -11.21
CA LEU A 35 15.66 -15.42 -10.72
C LEU A 35 14.87 -16.39 -11.60
N ALA A 36 13.62 -16.05 -11.93
CA ALA A 36 12.77 -16.86 -12.81
C ALA A 36 13.38 -17.07 -14.21
N GLU A 37 14.05 -16.08 -14.78
CA GLU A 37 14.74 -16.21 -16.07
C GLU A 37 16.06 -17.00 -15.96
N ALA A 38 16.75 -16.87 -14.84
CA ALA A 38 18.14 -17.30 -14.73
C ALA A 38 18.29 -18.68 -14.06
N VAL A 39 17.36 -19.12 -13.22
CA VAL A 39 17.45 -20.38 -12.47
C VAL A 39 16.57 -21.43 -13.13
N PRO A 40 17.15 -22.43 -13.83
CA PRO A 40 16.37 -23.49 -14.46
C PRO A 40 15.61 -24.32 -13.43
N GLY A 41 14.37 -24.68 -13.75
CA GLY A 41 13.52 -25.52 -12.89
C GLY A 41 12.94 -24.80 -11.68
N LEU A 42 13.05 -23.46 -11.59
CA LEU A 42 12.43 -22.69 -10.50
C LEU A 42 10.91 -22.67 -10.67
N ASP A 43 10.16 -23.08 -9.64
CA ASP A 43 8.69 -23.10 -9.68
C ASP A 43 8.08 -21.88 -8.98
N PHE A 44 8.60 -21.52 -7.81
CA PHE A 44 8.05 -20.45 -6.99
C PHE A 44 9.11 -19.50 -6.46
N VAL A 45 8.74 -18.22 -6.34
CA VAL A 45 9.53 -17.20 -5.66
C VAL A 45 8.73 -16.62 -4.50
N LEU A 46 9.25 -16.72 -3.29
CA LEU A 46 8.70 -16.07 -2.10
C LEU A 46 9.47 -14.76 -1.86
N ASP A 47 8.85 -13.63 -2.23
CA ASP A 47 9.44 -12.31 -2.02
C ASP A 47 8.98 -11.71 -0.69
N GLY A 48 9.88 -11.76 0.30
CA GLY A 48 9.65 -11.19 1.64
C GLY A 48 9.71 -9.66 1.71
N LYS A 49 10.01 -8.95 0.60
CA LYS A 49 10.11 -7.48 0.56
C LYS A 49 9.31 -6.83 -0.58
N VAL A 50 8.49 -7.58 -1.31
CA VAL A 50 7.70 -7.02 -2.42
C VAL A 50 6.77 -5.89 -1.97
N GLY A 51 6.40 -5.86 -0.68
CA GLY A 51 5.51 -4.86 -0.08
C GLY A 51 4.05 -5.07 -0.45
N ALA A 52 3.76 -5.57 -1.65
CA ALA A 52 2.43 -5.89 -2.14
C ALA A 52 1.92 -7.28 -1.71
N SER A 53 0.61 -7.38 -1.51
CA SER A 53 -0.09 -8.66 -1.37
C SER A 53 -0.45 -9.21 -2.76
N PHE A 54 -0.19 -10.49 -3.00
CA PHE A 54 -0.58 -11.20 -4.22
C PHE A 54 -1.60 -12.30 -3.87
N PRO A 55 -2.91 -11.98 -3.83
CA PRO A 55 -3.95 -12.99 -3.63
C PRO A 55 -3.90 -14.05 -4.73
N GLU A 56 -3.67 -13.62 -5.97
CA GLU A 56 -3.26 -14.47 -7.07
C GLU A 56 -1.74 -14.33 -7.27
N PRO A 57 -0.98 -15.43 -7.31
CA PRO A 57 0.45 -15.35 -7.52
C PRO A 57 0.77 -14.72 -8.88
N ARG A 58 1.82 -13.91 -8.92
CA ARG A 58 2.24 -13.22 -10.13
C ARG A 58 3.01 -14.18 -11.04
N PRO A 59 2.54 -14.45 -12.26
CA PRO A 59 3.28 -15.29 -13.20
C PRO A 59 4.51 -14.55 -13.72
N LEU A 60 5.65 -15.25 -13.72
CA LEU A 60 6.95 -14.83 -14.24
C LEU A 60 7.43 -15.81 -15.30
N ALA A 61 8.44 -15.42 -16.08
CA ALA A 61 9.01 -16.24 -17.18
C ALA A 61 7.92 -16.82 -18.11
N GLY A 62 6.89 -16.02 -18.41
CA GLY A 62 5.75 -16.46 -19.20
C GLY A 62 4.89 -17.53 -18.52
N GLY A 63 4.68 -17.46 -17.21
CA GLY A 63 3.79 -18.37 -16.46
C GLY A 63 4.40 -19.74 -16.12
N GLN A 64 5.73 -19.85 -16.16
CA GLN A 64 6.44 -21.05 -15.70
C GLN A 64 6.82 -20.96 -14.23
N VAL A 65 7.00 -19.73 -13.71
CA VAL A 65 7.38 -19.46 -12.32
C VAL A 65 6.32 -18.57 -11.69
N PHE A 66 5.97 -18.79 -10.44
CA PHE A 66 4.96 -18.02 -9.73
C PHE A 66 5.57 -17.28 -8.55
N GLU A 67 5.35 -15.98 -8.48
CA GLU A 67 5.81 -15.14 -7.38
C GLU A 67 4.69 -14.88 -6.38
N LEU A 68 5.02 -15.07 -5.10
CA LEU A 68 4.14 -14.86 -3.98
C LEU A 68 4.63 -13.68 -3.14
N GLY A 69 3.64 -12.91 -2.66
CA GLY A 69 3.84 -11.74 -1.81
C GLY A 69 2.75 -11.70 -0.75
N ALA A 70 3.14 -11.71 0.53
CA ALA A 70 2.20 -11.64 1.65
C ALA A 70 1.92 -10.19 2.11
N GLY A 71 2.37 -9.19 1.33
CA GLY A 71 2.29 -7.79 1.72
C GLY A 71 3.35 -7.36 2.72
N GLY A 72 3.27 -6.09 3.12
CA GLY A 72 4.17 -5.50 4.11
C GLY A 72 3.75 -5.69 5.56
N GLN A 73 4.68 -5.41 6.47
CA GLN A 73 4.43 -5.17 7.90
C GLN A 73 3.81 -6.34 8.68
N GLY A 74 3.85 -7.57 8.14
CA GLY A 74 3.34 -8.75 8.83
C GLY A 74 1.83 -8.72 9.09
N LYS A 75 1.05 -8.03 8.25
CA LYS A 75 -0.41 -7.95 8.38
C LYS A 75 -1.11 -9.20 7.88
N LYS A 76 -0.44 -10.00 7.04
CA LYS A 76 -0.98 -11.23 6.49
C LYS A 76 0.03 -12.36 6.60
N LEU A 77 -0.49 -13.56 6.77
CA LEU A 77 0.25 -14.80 6.61
C LEU A 77 -0.13 -15.40 5.25
N GLY A 78 0.85 -15.56 4.36
CA GLY A 78 0.67 -16.27 3.10
C GLY A 78 0.80 -17.78 3.30
N VAL A 79 -0.17 -18.53 2.81
CA VAL A 79 -0.17 -20.00 2.82
C VAL A 79 -0.18 -20.48 1.37
N LEU A 80 0.89 -21.18 0.99
CA LEU A 80 0.98 -21.89 -0.30
C LEU A 80 0.73 -23.38 -0.05
N SER A 81 -0.36 -23.90 -0.61
CA SER A 81 -0.66 -25.34 -0.59
C SER A 81 -0.29 -25.94 -1.94
N LEU A 82 0.39 -27.09 -1.93
CA LEU A 82 0.89 -27.77 -3.12
C LEU A 82 0.41 -29.22 -3.12
N GLU A 83 -0.08 -29.69 -4.26
CA GLU A 83 -0.40 -31.09 -4.52
C GLU A 83 0.42 -31.56 -5.73
N LEU A 84 1.27 -32.56 -5.52
CA LEU A 84 2.13 -33.10 -6.56
C LEU A 84 1.47 -34.30 -7.24
N THR A 85 1.52 -34.33 -8.57
CA THR A 85 1.00 -35.40 -9.41
C THR A 85 2.17 -36.13 -10.08
N GLU A 86 2.19 -37.46 -10.03
CA GLU A 86 3.26 -38.25 -10.65
C GLU A 86 3.39 -37.94 -12.16
N GLY A 87 4.61 -37.62 -12.59
CA GLY A 87 4.91 -37.26 -13.98
C GLY A 87 4.48 -35.85 -14.39
N ALA A 88 3.91 -35.05 -13.48
CA ALA A 88 3.59 -33.66 -13.75
C ALA A 88 4.79 -32.73 -13.52
N THR A 89 5.02 -31.83 -14.46
CA THR A 89 6.05 -30.78 -14.38
C THR A 89 5.45 -29.38 -14.48
N ALA A 90 4.17 -29.28 -14.82
CA ALA A 90 3.45 -28.02 -14.91
C ALA A 90 2.49 -27.85 -13.73
N TRP A 91 2.21 -26.61 -13.39
CA TRP A 91 1.32 -26.24 -12.30
C TRP A 91 -0.03 -25.74 -12.82
N ASP A 92 -1.08 -26.08 -12.09
CA ASP A 92 -2.45 -25.63 -12.29
C ASP A 92 -2.94 -24.94 -11.01
N GLY A 93 -3.27 -23.65 -11.15
CA GLY A 93 -3.72 -22.80 -10.06
C GLY A 93 -5.25 -22.71 -9.96
N GLU A 94 -5.98 -23.81 -10.13
CA GLU A 94 -7.46 -23.84 -10.25
C GLU A 94 -8.20 -22.95 -9.20
N ALA A 95 -7.72 -22.93 -7.96
CA ALA A 95 -8.30 -22.08 -6.91
C ALA A 95 -8.03 -20.58 -7.13
N ALA A 96 -6.82 -20.23 -7.58
CA ALA A 96 -6.44 -18.87 -7.93
C ALA A 96 -7.15 -18.38 -9.20
N THR A 97 -7.36 -19.26 -10.19
CA THR A 97 -8.10 -18.92 -11.41
C THR A 97 -9.58 -18.68 -11.13
N GLY A 98 -10.22 -19.48 -10.26
CA GLY A 98 -11.64 -19.29 -9.90
C GLY A 98 -11.95 -17.98 -9.18
N GLU A 99 -11.05 -17.49 -8.30
CA GLU A 99 -11.16 -16.15 -7.70
C GLU A 99 -11.07 -15.05 -8.76
N LEU A 100 -10.07 -15.18 -9.64
CA LEU A 100 -9.80 -14.20 -10.67
C LEU A 100 -10.95 -14.11 -11.69
N GLU A 101 -11.52 -15.24 -12.11
CA GLU A 101 -12.73 -15.30 -12.95
C GLU A 101 -13.92 -14.59 -12.31
N ARG A 102 -14.11 -14.76 -11.00
CA ARG A 102 -15.18 -14.05 -10.27
C ARG A 102 -14.94 -12.55 -10.24
N ARG A 103 -13.69 -12.11 -10.02
CA ARG A 103 -13.31 -10.69 -10.07
C ARG A 103 -13.49 -10.10 -11.46
N ILE A 104 -13.12 -10.82 -12.52
CA ILE A 104 -13.36 -10.42 -13.92
C ILE A 104 -14.87 -10.25 -14.15
N THR A 105 -15.68 -11.20 -13.69
CA THR A 105 -17.14 -11.14 -13.80
C THR A 105 -17.71 -9.90 -13.11
N LEU A 106 -17.28 -9.61 -11.88
CA LEU A 106 -17.69 -8.42 -11.13
C LEU A 106 -17.21 -7.12 -11.78
N ALA A 107 -15.98 -7.08 -12.31
CA ALA A 107 -15.43 -5.93 -13.00
C ALA A 107 -16.19 -5.64 -14.31
N LYS A 108 -16.49 -6.68 -15.11
CA LYS A 108 -17.33 -6.56 -16.31
C LYS A 108 -18.72 -6.04 -16.00
N LYS A 109 -19.35 -6.51 -14.91
CA LYS A 109 -20.63 -5.96 -14.45
C LYS A 109 -20.54 -4.45 -14.17
N ARG A 110 -19.48 -4.00 -13.47
CA ARG A 110 -19.25 -2.57 -13.19
C ARG A 110 -19.01 -1.75 -14.46
N VAL A 111 -18.36 -2.33 -15.48
CA VAL A 111 -18.20 -1.71 -16.80
C VAL A 111 -19.58 -1.47 -17.43
N THR A 112 -20.44 -2.49 -17.48
CA THR A 112 -21.80 -2.36 -18.03
C THR A 112 -22.65 -1.32 -17.27
N GLU A 113 -22.56 -1.29 -15.94
CA GLU A 113 -23.24 -0.28 -15.11
C GLU A 113 -22.70 1.14 -15.39
N ALA A 114 -21.39 1.30 -15.58
CA ALA A 114 -20.76 2.58 -15.91
C ALA A 114 -21.13 3.06 -17.33
N GLU A 115 -21.22 2.16 -18.30
CA GLU A 115 -21.70 2.45 -19.66
C GLU A 115 -23.14 2.96 -19.65
N ALA A 116 -24.03 2.27 -18.92
CA ALA A 116 -25.42 2.70 -18.76
C ALA A 116 -25.53 4.07 -18.07
N ALA A 117 -24.73 4.30 -17.01
CA ALA A 117 -24.70 5.59 -16.32
C ALA A 117 -24.17 6.71 -17.22
N LEU A 118 -23.14 6.45 -18.04
CA LEU A 118 -22.60 7.42 -18.99
C LEU A 118 -23.63 7.79 -20.07
N ALA A 119 -24.36 6.79 -20.58
CA ALA A 119 -25.42 7.00 -21.55
C ALA A 119 -26.59 7.84 -20.98
N GLY A 120 -26.90 7.67 -19.69
CA GLY A 120 -27.96 8.40 -18.99
C GLY A 120 -27.57 9.78 -18.44
N ALA A 121 -26.30 10.17 -18.50
CA ALA A 121 -25.84 11.43 -17.94
C ALA A 121 -26.29 12.64 -18.79
N ALA A 122 -26.82 13.68 -18.14
CA ALA A 122 -27.34 14.87 -18.81
C ALA A 122 -26.27 15.95 -19.02
N ASP A 123 -25.36 16.13 -18.07
CA ASP A 123 -24.36 17.20 -18.07
C ASP A 123 -22.94 16.72 -18.46
N THR A 124 -22.16 17.63 -19.04
CA THR A 124 -20.82 17.34 -19.57
C THR A 124 -19.84 16.92 -18.47
N LYS A 125 -19.86 17.56 -17.28
CA LYS A 125 -18.94 17.24 -16.18
C LYS A 125 -19.16 15.81 -15.67
N SER A 126 -20.41 15.39 -15.55
CA SER A 126 -20.77 14.02 -15.18
C SER A 126 -20.35 13.02 -16.26
N LYS A 127 -20.54 13.35 -17.55
CA LYS A 127 -20.09 12.51 -18.67
C LYS A 127 -18.58 12.30 -18.65
N ASP A 128 -17.81 13.37 -18.51
CA ASP A 128 -16.34 13.29 -18.49
C ASP A 128 -15.85 12.43 -17.32
N ARG A 129 -16.40 12.64 -16.12
CA ARG A 129 -16.08 11.83 -14.93
C ARG A 129 -16.44 10.35 -15.12
N LEU A 130 -17.61 10.06 -15.70
CA LEU A 130 -18.04 8.68 -15.95
C LEU A 130 -17.22 8.01 -17.05
N ALA A 131 -16.81 8.75 -18.08
CA ALA A 131 -15.93 8.25 -19.15
C ALA A 131 -14.54 7.89 -18.59
N GLN A 132 -13.95 8.72 -17.73
CA GLN A 132 -12.68 8.40 -17.06
C GLN A 132 -12.79 7.15 -16.18
N ARG A 133 -13.90 7.03 -15.42
CA ARG A 133 -14.18 5.84 -14.61
C ARG A 133 -14.32 4.59 -15.49
N LEU A 134 -15.06 4.68 -16.60
CA LEU A 134 -15.25 3.59 -17.55
C LEU A 134 -13.90 3.12 -18.12
N GLN A 135 -13.06 4.06 -18.57
CA GLN A 135 -11.72 3.74 -19.07
C GLN A 135 -10.87 3.01 -18.02
N THR A 136 -10.93 3.45 -16.76
CA THR A 136 -10.21 2.82 -15.64
C THR A 136 -10.70 1.38 -15.42
N LEU A 137 -12.02 1.16 -15.41
CA LEU A 137 -12.61 -0.17 -15.25
C LEU A 137 -12.29 -1.10 -16.42
N GLN A 138 -12.31 -0.59 -17.66
CA GLN A 138 -11.94 -1.36 -18.85
C GLN A 138 -10.48 -1.80 -18.80
N LYS A 139 -9.56 -0.90 -18.42
CA LYS A 139 -8.14 -1.26 -18.22
C LYS A 139 -7.99 -2.35 -17.16
N GLN A 140 -8.73 -2.26 -16.05
CA GLN A 140 -8.72 -3.26 -14.99
C GLN A 140 -9.19 -4.64 -15.51
N VAL A 141 -10.24 -4.70 -16.34
CA VAL A 141 -10.70 -5.98 -16.93
C VAL A 141 -9.60 -6.60 -17.80
N VAL A 142 -8.97 -5.82 -18.68
CA VAL A 142 -7.88 -6.30 -19.55
C VAL A 142 -6.71 -6.86 -18.73
N GLU A 143 -6.34 -6.17 -17.65
CA GLU A 143 -5.26 -6.61 -16.77
C GLU A 143 -5.60 -7.93 -16.05
N LEU A 144 -6.82 -8.07 -15.53
CA LEU A 144 -7.27 -9.30 -14.89
C LEU A 144 -7.37 -10.47 -15.88
N GLU A 145 -7.86 -10.23 -17.09
CA GLU A 145 -7.92 -11.26 -18.15
C GLU A 145 -6.53 -11.71 -18.59
N ALA A 146 -5.57 -10.79 -18.69
CA ALA A 146 -4.18 -11.11 -18.97
C ALA A 146 -3.54 -11.95 -17.84
N GLN A 147 -3.85 -11.65 -16.58
CA GLN A 147 -3.42 -12.45 -15.43
C GLN A 147 -4.01 -13.86 -15.49
N LEU A 148 -5.30 -14.00 -15.78
CA LEU A 148 -5.97 -15.31 -15.89
C LEU A 148 -5.35 -16.15 -17.00
N ALA A 149 -5.13 -15.56 -18.17
CA ALA A 149 -4.48 -16.24 -19.28
C ALA A 149 -3.04 -16.70 -18.96
N ALA A 150 -2.34 -15.96 -18.10
CA ALA A 150 -0.99 -16.29 -17.68
C ALA A 150 -0.93 -17.39 -16.61
N LEU A 151 -2.02 -17.62 -15.87
CA LEU A 151 -2.16 -18.73 -14.90
C LEU A 151 -2.70 -20.02 -15.52
N ALA A 152 -3.23 -19.97 -16.74
CA ALA A 152 -3.76 -21.15 -17.41
C ALA A 152 -2.65 -22.19 -17.67
N PRO A 153 -2.91 -23.49 -17.43
CA PRO A 153 -1.94 -24.55 -17.70
C PRO A 153 -1.46 -24.50 -19.14
N LYS A 154 -0.13 -24.50 -19.33
CA LYS A 154 0.48 -24.46 -20.68
C LYS A 154 0.72 -25.83 -21.29
N THR A 155 0.19 -26.89 -20.68
CA THR A 155 0.39 -28.27 -21.11
C THR A 155 -0.93 -29.02 -21.20
N SER A 156 -0.96 -30.06 -22.04
CA SER A 156 -2.07 -31.01 -22.12
C SER A 156 -1.84 -32.28 -21.28
N GLY A 157 -0.78 -32.32 -20.46
CA GLY A 157 -0.41 -33.47 -19.61
C GLY A 157 -0.93 -33.32 -18.16
N PRO A 158 -0.56 -34.26 -17.26
CA PRO A 158 -0.88 -34.11 -15.84
C PRO A 158 -0.22 -32.85 -15.26
N THR A 159 -0.92 -32.19 -14.35
CA THR A 159 -0.47 -30.97 -13.67
C THR A 159 -0.42 -31.19 -12.16
N ASN A 160 0.57 -30.55 -11.52
CA ASN A 160 0.57 -30.29 -10.08
C ASN A 160 -0.50 -29.23 -9.79
N ARG A 161 -1.08 -29.23 -8.60
CA ARG A 161 -2.05 -28.20 -8.18
C ARG A 161 -1.48 -27.32 -7.10
N PHE A 162 -1.83 -26.03 -7.13
CA PHE A 162 -1.51 -25.14 -6.04
C PHE A 162 -2.65 -24.19 -5.70
N SER A 163 -2.65 -23.72 -4.46
CA SER A 163 -3.50 -22.62 -4.01
C SER A 163 -2.72 -21.67 -3.11
N VAL A 164 -3.12 -20.39 -3.15
CA VAL A 164 -2.55 -19.34 -2.31
C VAL A 164 -3.67 -18.74 -1.48
N GLU A 165 -3.46 -18.67 -0.17
CA GLU A 165 -4.35 -17.98 0.76
C GLU A 165 -3.59 -16.90 1.51
N LEU A 166 -4.21 -15.72 1.66
CA LEU A 166 -3.70 -14.64 2.50
C LEU A 166 -4.58 -14.50 3.73
N LEU A 167 -4.07 -14.97 4.86
CA LEU A 167 -4.76 -14.89 6.14
C LEU A 167 -4.48 -13.55 6.81
N GLU A 168 -5.50 -12.72 6.98
CA GLU A 168 -5.38 -11.44 7.70
C GLU A 168 -5.09 -11.68 9.19
N LEU A 169 -3.93 -11.20 9.66
CA LEU A 169 -3.54 -11.21 11.07
C LEU A 169 -4.21 -10.03 11.80
N SER A 170 -5.54 -10.08 11.84
CA SER A 170 -6.36 -9.09 12.54
C SER A 170 -6.23 -9.18 14.05
N ALA A 171 -6.78 -8.19 14.78
CA ALA A 171 -6.85 -8.19 16.24
C ALA A 171 -7.56 -9.41 16.87
N LYS A 172 -8.20 -10.26 16.07
CA LYS A 172 -8.78 -11.54 16.51
C LYS A 172 -7.73 -12.64 16.71
N VAL A 173 -6.57 -12.52 16.07
CA VAL A 173 -5.45 -13.43 16.24
C VAL A 173 -4.67 -12.97 17.47
N PRO A 174 -4.54 -13.81 18.52
CA PRO A 174 -3.78 -13.43 19.70
C PRO A 174 -2.31 -13.14 19.37
N ASP A 175 -1.75 -12.11 19.99
CA ASP A 175 -0.33 -11.82 19.89
C ASP A 175 0.50 -12.99 20.44
N HIS A 176 1.59 -13.32 19.73
CA HIS A 176 2.57 -14.27 20.22
C HIS A 176 3.40 -13.63 21.36
N PRO A 177 3.34 -14.13 22.61
CA PRO A 177 3.92 -13.42 23.76
C PRO A 177 5.42 -13.10 23.63
N PRO A 178 6.29 -13.98 23.12
CA PRO A 178 7.68 -13.65 22.85
C PRO A 178 7.86 -12.48 21.87
N THR A 179 7.06 -12.44 20.81
CA THR A 179 7.10 -11.33 19.83
C THR A 179 6.62 -10.03 20.46
N GLN A 180 5.56 -10.09 21.26
CA GLN A 180 5.03 -8.93 21.98
C GLN A 180 6.07 -8.34 22.94
N ALA A 181 6.84 -9.17 23.63
CA ALA A 181 7.93 -8.72 24.49
C ALA A 181 9.02 -7.96 23.70
N LEU A 182 9.37 -8.43 22.50
CA LEU A 182 10.33 -7.73 21.62
C LEU A 182 9.78 -6.37 21.14
N VAL A 183 8.50 -6.31 20.79
CA VAL A 183 7.83 -5.05 20.40
C VAL A 183 7.84 -4.07 21.57
N ALA A 184 7.45 -4.51 22.77
CA ALA A 184 7.43 -3.66 23.95
C ALA A 184 8.83 -3.10 24.29
N ALA A 185 9.86 -3.94 24.23
CA ALA A 185 11.24 -3.52 24.44
C ALA A 185 11.70 -2.49 23.39
N THR A 186 11.33 -2.69 22.13
CA THR A 186 11.65 -1.75 21.03
C THR A 186 10.96 -0.40 21.23
N LEU A 187 9.66 -0.40 21.56
CA LEU A 187 8.92 0.83 21.83
C LEU A 187 9.48 1.58 23.05
N ALA A 188 9.88 0.85 24.10
CA ALA A 188 10.53 1.46 25.26
C ALA A 188 11.86 2.13 24.89
N GLN A 189 12.66 1.52 24.00
CA GLN A 189 13.88 2.12 23.49
C GLN A 189 13.61 3.38 22.66
N LEU A 190 12.68 3.32 21.70
CA LEU A 190 12.30 4.47 20.86
C LEU A 190 11.82 5.65 21.71
N ASN A 191 10.95 5.37 22.68
CA ASN A 191 10.42 6.39 23.58
C ASN A 191 11.49 6.90 24.56
N GLY A 192 12.44 6.06 24.98
CA GLY A 192 13.57 6.46 25.81
C GLY A 192 14.57 7.38 25.09
N VAL A 193 14.80 7.15 23.79
CA VAL A 193 15.64 8.04 22.95
C VAL A 193 14.94 9.40 22.75
N ALA A 194 13.64 9.41 22.49
CA ALA A 194 12.87 10.64 22.33
C ALA A 194 12.72 11.45 23.64
N ALA A 195 12.82 10.80 24.80
CA ALA A 195 12.77 11.44 26.12
C ALA A 195 14.09 12.12 26.52
N GLN A 196 15.20 11.84 25.82
CA GLN A 196 16.38 12.69 25.93
C GLN A 196 16.02 14.07 25.35
N PRO A 197 16.54 15.18 25.90
CA PRO A 197 16.30 16.49 25.33
C PRO A 197 16.90 16.53 23.92
N ALA A 198 16.08 16.15 22.94
CA ALA A 198 16.30 16.51 21.56
C ALA A 198 16.41 18.02 21.56
N ALA A 199 17.45 18.56 20.93
CA ALA A 199 17.42 19.97 20.56
C ALA A 199 16.10 20.16 19.83
N ALA A 200 15.18 20.97 20.41
CA ALA A 200 13.88 21.22 19.81
C ALA A 200 14.12 21.48 18.32
N GLN A 201 13.43 20.74 17.45
CA GLN A 201 13.62 20.95 16.03
C GLN A 201 13.40 22.44 15.79
N ALA A 202 14.34 23.09 15.09
CA ALA A 202 14.19 24.49 14.77
C ALA A 202 12.79 24.66 14.14
N PRO A 203 12.01 25.68 14.57
CA PRO A 203 10.66 25.86 14.08
C PRO A 203 10.67 25.76 12.55
N SER A 204 9.76 24.95 12.02
CA SER A 204 9.66 24.72 10.59
C SER A 204 9.64 26.07 9.88
N ARG A 205 10.54 26.25 8.91
CA ARG A 205 10.65 27.50 8.17
C ARG A 205 9.60 27.63 7.06
N ALA A 206 8.81 26.58 6.83
CA ALA A 206 7.83 26.52 5.75
C ALA A 206 6.41 26.22 6.23
N PHE A 207 6.23 25.64 7.43
CA PHE A 207 4.93 25.22 7.93
C PHE A 207 4.44 26.13 9.08
N ALA A 208 3.16 26.50 9.04
CA ALA A 208 2.52 27.37 10.01
C ALA A 208 1.77 26.59 11.11
N GLY A 209 1.33 25.37 10.83
CA GLY A 209 0.38 24.61 11.63
C GLY A 209 -1.08 24.99 11.35
N SER A 210 -2.00 24.03 11.55
CA SER A 210 -3.42 24.19 11.24
C SER A 210 -4.09 25.36 11.97
N GLU A 211 -3.64 25.68 13.18
CA GLU A 211 -4.17 26.76 14.01
C GLU A 211 -4.02 28.13 13.34
N ALA A 212 -2.94 28.35 12.58
CA ALA A 212 -2.72 29.60 11.85
C ALA A 212 -3.79 29.83 10.77
N CYS A 213 -4.37 28.75 10.23
CA CYS A 213 -5.39 28.80 9.19
C CYS A 213 -6.76 29.26 9.73
N ARG A 214 -7.02 29.10 11.03
CA ARG A 214 -8.35 29.26 11.64
C ARG A 214 -8.94 30.66 11.48
N ALA A 215 -8.11 31.70 11.58
CA ALA A 215 -8.58 33.08 11.56
C ALA A 215 -9.21 33.47 10.21
N CYS A 216 -8.59 33.02 9.10
CA CYS A 216 -9.06 33.31 7.75
C CYS A 216 -10.02 32.22 7.21
N HIS A 217 -9.89 30.97 7.66
CA HIS A 217 -10.68 29.83 7.20
C HIS A 217 -11.44 29.11 8.33
N PRO A 218 -12.33 29.80 9.07
CA PRO A 218 -12.96 29.23 10.27
C PRO A 218 -13.88 28.03 9.98
N ALA A 219 -14.60 28.04 8.84
CA ALA A 219 -15.49 26.95 8.46
C ALA A 219 -14.71 25.67 8.11
N ALA A 220 -13.65 25.80 7.32
CA ALA A 220 -12.75 24.70 6.96
C ALA A 220 -12.07 24.12 8.19
N PHE A 221 -11.51 24.97 9.05
CA PHE A 221 -10.87 24.54 10.30
C PHE A 221 -11.85 23.77 11.20
N THR A 222 -13.08 24.28 11.35
CA THR A 222 -14.12 23.61 12.15
C THR A 222 -14.44 22.23 11.58
N GLN A 223 -14.65 22.12 10.27
CA GLN A 223 -14.89 20.83 9.62
C GLN A 223 -13.71 19.87 9.84
N TRP A 224 -12.48 20.31 9.58
CA TRP A 224 -11.28 19.49 9.76
C TRP A 224 -11.15 18.97 11.19
N SER A 225 -11.42 19.80 12.19
CA SER A 225 -11.30 19.44 13.62
C SER A 225 -12.22 18.29 14.06
N THR A 226 -13.26 17.99 13.28
CA THR A 226 -14.18 16.86 13.54
C THR A 226 -13.66 15.53 12.98
N THR A 227 -12.64 15.57 12.11
CA THR A 227 -12.15 14.40 11.38
C THR A 227 -11.10 13.61 12.18
N PRO A 228 -10.89 12.32 11.86
CA PRO A 228 -9.78 11.54 12.43
C PRO A 228 -8.40 12.15 12.14
N HIS A 229 -8.24 12.88 11.04
CA HIS A 229 -6.98 13.54 10.70
C HIS A 229 -6.53 14.53 11.77
N ALA A 230 -7.45 15.28 12.38
CA ALA A 230 -7.17 16.20 13.48
C ALA A 230 -6.80 15.50 14.81
N ARG A 231 -6.90 14.16 14.87
CA ARG A 231 -6.54 13.33 16.04
C ARG A 231 -5.49 12.27 15.70
N ALA A 232 -4.85 12.38 14.53
CA ALA A 232 -3.97 11.34 14.03
C ALA A 232 -2.79 11.08 14.98
N TYR A 233 -2.18 12.11 15.57
CA TYR A 233 -1.05 11.91 16.47
C TYR A 233 -1.46 11.25 17.79
N ALA A 234 -2.61 11.65 18.35
CA ALA A 234 -3.17 11.04 19.57
C ALA A 234 -3.43 9.53 19.40
N SER A 235 -3.76 9.08 18.18
CA SER A 235 -3.90 7.64 17.91
C SER A 235 -2.57 6.88 18.03
N LEU A 236 -1.43 7.52 17.78
CA LEU A 236 -0.11 6.92 17.99
C LEU A 236 0.28 6.90 19.48
N GLU A 237 -0.02 7.96 20.21
CA GLU A 237 0.21 8.03 21.66
C GLU A 237 -0.55 6.91 22.38
N ALA A 238 -1.80 6.67 22.00
CA ALA A 238 -2.65 5.62 22.57
C ALA A 238 -2.04 4.20 22.44
N VAL A 239 -1.16 3.98 21.46
CA VAL A 239 -0.48 2.70 21.24
C VAL A 239 1.04 2.78 21.44
N SER A 240 1.53 3.84 22.11
CA SER A 240 2.95 4.07 22.41
C SER A 240 3.88 4.13 21.18
N ARG A 241 3.34 4.54 20.01
CA ARG A 241 4.06 4.67 18.73
C ARG A 241 4.29 6.13 18.30
N ALA A 242 4.07 7.10 19.18
CA ALA A 242 4.21 8.52 18.87
C ALA A 242 5.62 8.90 18.37
N ASN A 243 6.65 8.16 18.78
CA ASN A 243 8.05 8.35 18.38
C ASN A 243 8.51 7.35 17.28
N ASP A 244 7.61 6.54 16.76
CA ASP A 244 7.89 5.61 15.66
C ASP A 244 7.88 6.38 14.34
N ARG A 245 9.05 6.49 13.68
CA ARG A 245 9.22 7.24 12.43
C ARG A 245 8.36 6.70 11.28
N ASP A 246 8.16 5.39 11.23
CA ASP A 246 7.34 4.75 10.18
C ASP A 246 5.85 5.10 10.35
N CYS A 247 5.43 5.33 11.59
CA CYS A 247 4.07 5.77 11.91
C CYS A 247 3.91 7.29 11.73
N ALA A 248 4.92 8.06 12.18
CA ALA A 248 4.91 9.51 12.08
C ALA A 248 4.80 9.99 10.63
N SER A 249 5.35 9.24 9.65
CA SER A 249 5.29 9.60 8.22
C SER A 249 3.89 9.91 7.70
N CYS A 250 2.85 9.34 8.32
CA CYS A 250 1.45 9.54 7.92
C CYS A 250 0.58 10.25 8.98
N HIS A 251 1.11 10.49 10.18
CA HIS A 251 0.32 10.96 11.33
C HIS A 251 0.70 12.36 11.84
N ILE A 252 1.69 13.00 11.22
CA ILE A 252 2.11 14.37 11.52
C ILE A 252 2.14 15.22 10.25
N THR A 253 2.13 16.54 10.42
CA THR A 253 2.16 17.49 9.31
C THR A 253 3.60 17.74 8.87
N GLY A 254 3.86 17.64 7.56
CA GLY A 254 5.16 17.92 6.97
C GLY A 254 6.24 16.87 7.25
N ALA A 255 5.85 15.66 7.68
CA ALA A 255 6.77 14.57 7.99
C ALA A 255 7.79 14.33 6.86
N PHE A 256 9.07 14.39 7.20
CA PHE A 256 10.22 14.17 6.31
C PHE A 256 10.27 15.09 5.08
N HIS A 257 9.50 16.17 5.05
CA HIS A 257 9.66 17.22 4.07
C HIS A 257 11.01 17.93 4.29
N PRO A 258 11.78 18.33 3.26
CA PRO A 258 13.08 18.99 3.45
C PRO A 258 13.04 20.20 4.40
N ASP A 259 11.96 20.97 4.33
CA ASP A 259 11.70 22.14 5.19
C ASP A 259 10.72 21.86 6.36
N GLY A 260 10.36 20.60 6.59
CA GLY A 260 9.44 20.16 7.64
C GLY A 260 10.13 19.31 8.71
N PRO A 261 9.35 18.73 9.65
CA PRO A 261 9.89 17.85 10.67
C PRO A 261 10.57 16.62 10.07
N GLN A 262 11.81 16.32 10.49
CA GLN A 262 12.54 15.13 10.01
C GLN A 262 12.18 13.85 10.77
N GLY A 263 11.15 13.90 11.60
CA GLY A 263 10.73 12.84 12.50
C GLY A 263 9.89 13.39 13.64
N PRO A 264 9.33 12.50 14.49
CA PRO A 264 8.52 12.89 15.64
C PRO A 264 9.33 13.46 16.82
N GLU A 265 10.66 13.32 16.83
CA GLU A 265 11.51 13.72 17.95
C GLU A 265 11.56 15.26 18.07
N GLY A 266 11.12 15.81 19.20
CA GLY A 266 11.08 17.27 19.37
C GLY A 266 10.08 17.98 18.44
N LEU A 267 9.05 17.24 17.97
CA LEU A 267 7.99 17.76 17.12
C LEU A 267 7.22 18.89 17.81
N SER A 268 7.04 20.00 17.11
CA SER A 268 6.17 21.10 17.57
C SER A 268 4.72 20.62 17.72
N PRO A 269 4.02 20.96 18.82
CA PRO A 269 2.59 20.67 18.97
C PRO A 269 1.74 21.17 17.79
N THR A 270 2.14 22.25 17.14
CA THR A 270 1.43 22.83 15.98
C THR A 270 1.50 21.97 14.71
N LEU A 271 2.41 20.99 14.66
CA LEU A 271 2.58 20.07 13.53
C LEU A 271 2.18 18.64 13.88
N GLN A 272 1.66 18.41 15.09
CA GLN A 272 0.99 17.16 15.42
C GLN A 272 -0.29 17.04 14.59
N ASN A 273 -0.63 15.81 14.23
CA ASN A 273 -1.78 15.42 13.42
C ASN A 273 -1.61 15.66 11.91
N VAL A 274 -2.55 15.12 11.12
CA VAL A 274 -2.65 15.37 9.69
C VAL A 274 -3.39 16.70 9.51
N GLY A 275 -2.63 17.78 9.38
CA GLY A 275 -3.13 19.15 9.34
C GLY A 275 -3.50 19.64 7.93
N CYS A 276 -3.88 20.91 7.83
CA CYS A 276 -4.23 21.55 6.55
C CYS A 276 -3.08 21.39 5.53
N GLU A 277 -1.86 21.57 6.00
CA GLU A 277 -0.65 21.60 5.19
C GLU A 277 -0.22 20.21 4.69
N SER A 278 -0.76 19.12 5.25
CA SER A 278 -0.57 17.76 4.72
C SER A 278 -1.19 17.59 3.33
N CYS A 279 -2.27 18.33 3.03
CA CYS A 279 -2.95 18.28 1.74
C CYS A 279 -2.63 19.48 0.84
N HIS A 280 -2.62 20.67 1.45
CA HIS A 280 -2.50 21.95 0.75
C HIS A 280 -1.05 22.44 0.58
N GLY A 281 -0.08 21.74 1.20
CA GLY A 281 1.34 22.10 1.19
C GLY A 281 1.74 23.08 2.30
N PRO A 282 3.03 23.47 2.38
CA PRO A 282 3.53 24.37 3.41
C PRO A 282 2.88 25.76 3.33
N GLY A 283 2.34 26.25 4.45
CA GLY A 283 1.47 27.42 4.51
C GLY A 283 2.07 28.64 5.20
N LEU A 284 3.33 28.62 5.65
CA LEU A 284 3.89 29.74 6.41
C LEU A 284 3.89 31.05 5.63
N GLN A 285 4.32 31.04 4.37
CA GLN A 285 4.32 32.24 3.52
C GLN A 285 2.88 32.70 3.22
N HIS A 286 1.96 31.77 2.97
CA HIS A 286 0.56 32.08 2.75
C HIS A 286 -0.08 32.75 3.98
N SER A 287 0.22 32.25 5.18
CA SER A 287 -0.31 32.83 6.42
C SER A 287 0.14 34.27 6.66
N ALA A 288 1.33 34.64 6.14
CA ALA A 288 1.88 35.99 6.26
C ALA A 288 1.41 36.93 5.15
N ALA A 289 1.30 36.44 3.90
CA ALA A 289 0.95 37.23 2.72
C ALA A 289 0.09 36.39 1.74
N PRO A 290 -1.21 36.21 2.01
CA PRO A 290 -2.06 35.24 1.31
C PRO A 290 -2.31 35.59 -0.16
N ALA A 291 -2.25 36.88 -0.53
CA ALA A 291 -2.42 37.33 -1.91
C ALA A 291 -1.19 37.01 -2.79
N ASP A 292 0.00 37.08 -2.21
CA ASP A 292 1.27 36.88 -2.92
C ASP A 292 1.71 35.41 -2.95
N HIS A 293 1.20 34.62 -1.99
CA HIS A 293 1.54 33.21 -1.82
C HIS A 293 0.28 32.35 -1.78
N PRO A 294 -0.35 32.05 -2.94
CA PRO A 294 -1.52 31.19 -2.99
C PRO A 294 -1.15 29.75 -2.59
N MET A 295 -2.05 29.10 -1.85
CA MET A 295 -1.95 27.66 -1.57
C MET A 295 -2.71 26.84 -2.61
N ARG A 296 -2.37 25.55 -2.67
CA ARG A 296 -3.10 24.57 -3.49
C ARG A 296 -4.56 24.54 -3.06
N ALA A 297 -5.49 25.04 -3.87
CA ALA A 297 -6.92 24.95 -3.58
C ALA A 297 -7.47 23.54 -3.86
N GLU A 298 -7.11 22.96 -5.00
CA GLU A 298 -7.56 21.62 -5.41
C GLU A 298 -6.51 20.55 -5.05
N VAL A 299 -6.93 19.55 -4.30
CA VAL A 299 -6.07 18.45 -3.84
C VAL A 299 -6.21 17.27 -4.80
N ALA A 300 -5.09 16.93 -5.45
CA ALA A 300 -5.00 15.78 -6.34
C ALA A 300 -5.19 14.46 -5.57
N PRO A 301 -5.86 13.43 -6.14
CA PRO A 301 -6.11 12.16 -5.45
C PRO A 301 -4.87 11.48 -4.87
N GLU A 302 -3.71 11.68 -5.50
CA GLU A 302 -2.43 11.05 -5.15
C GLU A 302 -1.92 11.50 -3.78
N VAL A 303 -2.33 12.68 -3.33
CA VAL A 303 -2.02 13.18 -1.97
C VAL A 303 -2.61 12.24 -0.93
N CYS A 304 -3.81 11.72 -1.14
CA CYS A 304 -4.46 10.77 -0.24
C CYS A 304 -3.68 9.45 -0.20
N THR A 305 -3.28 8.94 -1.37
CA THR A 305 -2.65 7.62 -1.51
C THR A 305 -1.18 7.60 -1.09
N SER A 306 -0.59 8.75 -0.77
CA SER A 306 0.73 8.81 -0.12
C SER A 306 0.72 8.19 1.28
N CYS A 307 -0.43 8.19 1.96
CA CYS A 307 -0.66 7.54 3.25
C CYS A 307 -1.65 6.37 3.14
N HIS A 308 -2.64 6.48 2.26
CA HIS A 308 -3.68 5.47 2.00
C HIS A 308 -3.33 4.58 0.80
N ASP A 309 -2.35 3.71 0.99
CA ASP A 309 -1.79 2.82 -0.03
C ASP A 309 -2.43 1.42 -0.06
N GLY A 310 -3.46 1.19 0.76
CA GLY A 310 -4.09 -0.13 0.93
C GLY A 310 -3.38 -1.01 1.96
N ASP A 311 -2.07 -0.92 2.12
CA ASP A 311 -1.36 -1.68 3.13
C ASP A 311 -1.49 -1.01 4.50
N ARG A 312 -1.24 0.30 4.59
CA ARG A 312 -1.27 1.09 5.84
C ARG A 312 -2.66 1.21 6.43
N ASP A 313 -3.69 1.31 5.59
CA ASP A 313 -5.09 1.41 6.01
C ASP A 313 -5.87 0.08 5.99
N GLY A 314 -5.20 -1.02 5.65
CA GLY A 314 -5.81 -2.36 5.59
C GLY A 314 -6.88 -2.48 4.49
N GLY A 315 -6.68 -1.80 3.36
CA GLY A 315 -7.52 -1.84 2.17
C GLY A 315 -8.87 -1.14 2.36
N ARG A 316 -9.05 -0.39 3.46
CA ARG A 316 -10.35 0.19 3.83
C ARG A 316 -10.61 1.52 3.16
N PHE A 317 -9.60 2.17 2.58
CA PHE A 317 -9.77 3.47 1.97
C PHE A 317 -10.43 3.36 0.59
N ASP A 318 -11.64 3.90 0.49
CA ASP A 318 -12.33 4.16 -0.76
C ASP A 318 -12.43 5.67 -0.99
N ALA A 319 -11.71 6.17 -1.99
CA ALA A 319 -11.69 7.60 -2.32
C ALA A 319 -13.09 8.18 -2.58
N ALA A 320 -14.01 7.42 -3.17
CA ALA A 320 -15.37 7.89 -3.45
C ALA A 320 -16.19 8.05 -2.15
N VAL A 321 -15.89 7.27 -1.12
CA VAL A 321 -16.58 7.29 0.17
C VAL A 321 -15.97 8.30 1.14
N TYR A 322 -14.63 8.41 1.17
CA TYR A 322 -13.94 9.22 2.18
C TYR A 322 -13.60 10.63 1.73
N ARG A 323 -13.33 10.88 0.44
CA ARG A 323 -13.04 12.26 -0.02
C ARG A 323 -14.17 13.24 0.30
N PRO A 324 -15.47 12.91 0.09
CA PRO A 324 -16.55 13.83 0.44
C PRO A 324 -16.57 14.25 1.92
N LYS A 325 -16.00 13.43 2.82
CA LYS A 325 -15.95 13.71 4.27
C LYS A 325 -14.88 14.71 4.66
N VAL A 326 -13.93 15.02 3.77
CA VAL A 326 -12.84 15.97 4.00
C VAL A 326 -12.95 17.22 3.11
N LEU A 327 -13.96 17.30 2.25
CA LEU A 327 -14.20 18.50 1.44
C LEU A 327 -14.67 19.66 2.32
N HIS A 328 -14.11 20.82 2.05
CA HIS A 328 -14.41 22.07 2.74
C HIS A 328 -14.25 23.23 1.75
N GLY A 329 -15.16 24.21 1.82
CA GLY A 329 -15.32 25.21 0.77
C GLY A 329 -16.29 24.74 -0.31
N GLY A 330 -17.24 25.59 -0.69
CA GLY A 330 -18.35 25.25 -1.60
C GLY A 330 -17.98 25.13 -3.09
N GLY A 331 -16.77 24.67 -3.43
CA GLY A 331 -16.35 24.40 -4.81
C GLY A 331 -16.12 22.90 -5.00
N GLY A 332 -16.98 22.25 -5.79
CA GLY A 332 -16.90 20.80 -6.08
C GLY A 332 -16.15 20.46 -7.35
#